data_AF-A0A7X9JIH6-F1
#
_entry.id   AF-A0A7X9JIH6-F1
#
_cell.length_a   1.000
_cell.length_b   1.000
_cell.length_c   1.000
_cell.angle_alpha   90.00
_cell.angle_beta   90.00
_cell.angle_gamma   90.00
#
_symmetry.space_group_name_H-M   'P 1'
#
loop_
_entity.id
_entity.type
_entity.pdbx_description
1 polymer ?
#
loop_
_entity_poly.entity_id
_entity_poly.type
_entity_poly.pdbx_seq_one_letter_code
_entity_poly.pdbx_strand_id
1 'polypeptide(L)'
;MLVPASHIGYFNLLQAFSGANSQWGFQAYIYNDSIYVDAGAAAAAGTTFSRGNWHSVKMIVDLDDDFATCFIDGNELVSYQWSKGSFGTGTTLKLDAINFYAWDGTSSPTPNTGGSTKGYYVDDLLYEQVTAPNEPLNLTAVINGADVDVSWTAPTPAPTSYSLMRNGAIITNT
;
A
#
# COMPACT_ATOMS: atom_id res chain seq x y z
N MET A 1 0.01 -4.95 -13.89
CA MET A 1 1.11 -5.92 -13.65
C MET A 1 0.64 -7.33 -13.96
N LEU A 2 1.49 -8.15 -14.58
CA LEU A 2 1.26 -9.57 -14.86
C LEU A 2 2.42 -10.40 -14.30
N VAL A 3 2.12 -11.34 -13.40
CA VAL A 3 3.07 -12.39 -12.99
C VAL A 3 2.64 -13.68 -13.69
N PRO A 4 3.45 -14.31 -14.57
CA PRO A 4 3.06 -15.56 -15.21
C PRO A 4 2.75 -16.67 -14.19
N ALA A 5 1.86 -17.60 -14.55
CA ALA A 5 1.41 -18.66 -13.63
C ALA A 5 2.55 -19.54 -13.06
N SER A 6 3.61 -19.75 -13.85
CA SER A 6 4.81 -20.49 -13.46
C SER A 6 5.87 -19.63 -12.74
N HIS A 7 5.55 -18.37 -12.46
CA HIS A 7 6.49 -17.39 -11.91
C HIS A 7 6.06 -16.84 -10.56
N ILE A 8 7.00 -16.16 -9.90
CA ILE A 8 6.79 -15.35 -8.71
C ILE A 8 7.27 -13.92 -8.97
N GLY A 9 6.66 -12.98 -8.24
CA GLY A 9 6.91 -11.54 -8.39
C GLY A 9 7.32 -10.87 -7.09
N TYR A 10 8.08 -9.78 -7.24
CA TYR A 10 8.46 -8.90 -6.14
C TYR A 10 8.63 -7.47 -6.69
N PHE A 11 8.18 -6.46 -5.97
CA PHE A 11 8.58 -5.08 -6.20
C PHE A 11 8.52 -4.30 -4.89
N ASN A 12 9.18 -3.15 -4.85
CA ASN A 12 9.12 -2.25 -3.69
C ASN A 12 9.09 -0.78 -4.10
N LEU A 13 8.64 0.05 -3.17
CA LEU A 13 8.82 1.50 -3.22
C LEU A 13 9.83 1.88 -2.13
N LEU A 14 10.78 2.73 -2.49
CA LEU A 14 11.84 3.20 -1.63
C LEU A 14 11.52 4.61 -1.12
N GLN A 15 11.72 4.80 0.18
CA GLN A 15 11.74 6.12 0.81
C GLN A 15 13.08 6.81 0.62
N ALA A 16 14.16 6.03 0.57
CA ALA A 16 15.48 6.52 0.26
C ALA A 16 16.15 5.56 -0.75
N PHE A 17 16.55 6.07 -1.90
CA PHE A 17 17.37 5.30 -2.84
C PHE A 17 18.85 5.57 -2.59
N SER A 18 19.52 4.65 -1.90
CA SER A 18 20.88 4.85 -1.38
C SER A 18 21.74 3.58 -1.47
N GLY A 19 21.63 2.87 -2.60
CA GLY A 19 22.36 1.62 -2.83
C GLY A 19 22.08 0.59 -1.73
N ALA A 20 23.13 0.12 -1.06
CA ALA A 20 23.02 -0.82 0.07
C ALA A 20 22.31 -0.25 1.30
N ASN A 21 22.23 1.08 1.43
CA ASN A 21 21.57 1.79 2.53
C ASN A 21 20.17 2.29 2.14
N SER A 22 19.58 1.73 1.08
CA SER A 22 18.22 2.10 0.68
C SER A 22 17.22 1.82 1.82
N GLN A 23 16.13 2.56 1.86
CA GLN A 23 15.08 2.40 2.86
C GLN A 23 13.77 2.07 2.16
N TRP A 24 13.14 0.98 2.57
CA TRP A 24 11.89 0.48 1.99
C TRP A 24 10.69 1.13 2.65
N GLY A 25 9.86 1.78 1.84
CA GLY A 25 8.57 2.32 2.24
C GLY A 25 7.46 1.27 2.19
N PHE A 26 7.52 0.43 1.16
CA PHE A 26 6.55 -0.60 0.84
C PHE A 26 7.25 -1.74 0.11
N GLN A 27 6.80 -2.97 0.30
CA GLN A 27 7.17 -4.07 -0.60
C GLN A 27 6.05 -5.08 -0.76
N ALA A 28 6.00 -5.71 -1.93
CA ALA A 28 4.99 -6.69 -2.28
C ALA A 28 5.65 -7.97 -2.81
N TYR A 29 5.08 -9.11 -2.41
CA TYR A 29 5.46 -10.45 -2.84
C TYR A 29 4.26 -11.11 -3.51
N ILE A 30 4.47 -11.75 -4.66
CA ILE A 30 3.40 -12.40 -5.42
C ILE A 30 3.76 -13.86 -5.67
N TYR A 31 2.97 -14.76 -5.10
CA TYR A 31 3.13 -16.21 -5.20
C TYR A 31 1.85 -16.90 -4.74
N ASN A 32 1.66 -18.18 -5.10
CA ASN A 32 0.48 -18.97 -4.73
C ASN A 32 -0.85 -18.24 -5.01
N ASP A 33 -0.92 -17.56 -6.16
CA ASP A 33 -2.07 -16.77 -6.62
C ASP A 33 -2.57 -15.74 -5.59
N SER A 34 -1.61 -15.18 -4.86
CA SER A 34 -1.82 -14.18 -3.83
C SER A 34 -0.76 -13.09 -3.94
N ILE A 35 -1.09 -11.90 -3.45
CA ILE A 35 -0.15 -10.82 -3.17
C ILE A 35 -0.14 -10.55 -1.67
N TYR A 36 1.05 -10.43 -1.10
CA TYR A 36 1.29 -10.08 0.31
C TYR A 36 2.17 -8.84 0.38
N VAL A 37 1.87 -7.93 1.29
CA VAL A 37 2.57 -6.64 1.38
C VAL A 37 3.09 -6.37 2.79
N ASP A 38 4.29 -5.78 2.85
CA ASP A 38 4.82 -5.15 4.06
C ASP A 38 4.61 -3.63 3.94
N ALA A 39 3.74 -3.10 4.81
CA ALA A 39 3.23 -1.74 4.75
C ALA A 39 2.96 -1.25 6.18
N GLY A 40 3.99 -0.75 6.86
CA GLY A 40 3.93 -0.40 8.29
C GLY A 40 3.99 -1.59 9.25
N ALA A 41 4.01 -2.82 8.75
CA ALA A 41 4.23 -4.06 9.51
C ALA A 41 4.60 -5.19 8.53
N ALA A 42 5.28 -6.22 9.02
CA ALA A 42 5.52 -7.43 8.23
C ALA A 42 4.20 -8.17 7.95
N ALA A 43 3.98 -8.58 6.70
CA ALA A 43 2.75 -9.20 6.21
C ALA A 43 1.49 -8.44 6.64
N ALA A 44 1.53 -7.11 6.57
CA ALA A 44 0.45 -6.22 7.03
C ALA A 44 -0.89 -6.53 6.36
N ALA A 45 -0.88 -6.93 5.08
CA ALA A 45 -2.06 -7.34 4.36
C ALA A 45 -1.74 -8.31 3.22
N GLY A 46 -2.78 -8.97 2.71
CA GLY A 46 -2.71 -9.77 1.50
C GLY A 46 -4.08 -10.00 0.90
N THR A 47 -4.12 -10.27 -0.41
CA THR A 47 -5.35 -10.59 -1.14
C THR A 47 -5.06 -11.53 -2.31
N THR A 48 -6.10 -12.00 -2.98
CA THR A 48 -5.97 -12.80 -4.20
C THR A 48 -5.29 -12.00 -5.31
N PHE A 49 -4.35 -12.64 -5.99
CA PHE A 49 -3.68 -12.12 -7.18
C PHE A 49 -3.46 -13.32 -8.11
N SER A 50 -4.42 -13.59 -8.98
CA SER A 50 -4.36 -14.73 -9.90
C SER A 50 -3.20 -14.60 -10.89
N ARG A 51 -2.15 -15.40 -10.73
CA ARG A 51 -1.01 -15.37 -11.65
C ARG A 51 -1.44 -15.89 -13.03
N GLY A 52 -0.85 -15.33 -14.08
CA GLY A 52 -1.26 -15.51 -15.46
C GLY A 52 -2.29 -14.47 -15.94
N ASN A 53 -2.82 -13.63 -15.06
CA ASN A 53 -3.72 -12.53 -15.39
C ASN A 53 -3.11 -11.16 -15.10
N TRP A 54 -3.59 -10.15 -15.81
CA TRP A 54 -3.28 -8.76 -15.53
C TRP A 54 -4.07 -8.26 -14.32
N HIS A 55 -3.37 -7.66 -13.37
CA HIS A 55 -3.94 -6.99 -12.20
C HIS A 55 -3.52 -5.53 -12.17
N SER A 56 -4.41 -4.65 -11.75
CA SER A 56 -4.05 -3.26 -11.49
C SER A 56 -3.47 -3.13 -10.09
N VAL A 57 -2.36 -2.39 -9.96
CA VAL A 57 -1.70 -2.09 -8.69
C VAL A 57 -1.53 -0.59 -8.63
N LYS A 58 -2.09 0.03 -7.59
CA LYS A 58 -2.02 1.48 -7.40
C LYS A 58 -1.49 1.78 -6.00
N MET A 59 -0.52 2.68 -5.93
CA MET A 59 -0.06 3.28 -4.69
C MET A 59 -0.43 4.76 -4.71
N ILE A 60 -1.02 5.24 -3.62
CA ILE A 60 -1.19 6.67 -3.34
C ILE A 60 -0.33 6.97 -2.12
N VAL A 61 0.55 7.95 -2.22
CA VAL A 61 1.42 8.40 -1.12
C VAL A 61 1.20 9.89 -0.95
N ASP A 62 0.64 10.26 0.20
CA ASP A 62 0.51 11.64 0.65
C ASP A 62 1.67 11.93 1.61
N LEU A 63 2.57 12.82 1.17
CA LEU A 63 3.73 13.21 1.98
C LEU A 63 3.41 14.34 2.95
N ASP A 64 2.31 15.07 2.75
CA ASP A 64 1.88 16.14 3.65
C ASP A 64 1.18 15.55 4.88
N ASP A 65 0.31 14.56 4.67
CA ASP A 65 -0.41 13.84 5.74
C ASP A 65 0.34 12.60 6.28
N ASP A 66 1.53 12.30 5.75
CA ASP A 66 2.34 11.12 6.10
C ASP A 66 1.55 9.81 6.00
N PHE A 67 0.87 9.61 4.87
CA PHE A 67 -0.09 8.54 4.70
C PHE A 67 0.07 7.86 3.34
N ALA A 68 -0.09 6.54 3.30
CA ALA A 68 -0.02 5.78 2.06
C ALA A 68 -1.10 4.71 2.00
N THR A 69 -1.61 4.46 0.79
CA THR A 69 -2.61 3.42 0.51
C THR A 69 -2.23 2.59 -0.72
N CYS A 70 -2.38 1.27 -0.61
CA CYS A 70 -2.23 0.32 -1.70
C CYS A 70 -3.60 -0.20 -2.15
N PHE A 71 -3.83 -0.24 -3.46
CA PHE A 71 -5.01 -0.85 -4.06
C PHE A 71 -4.61 -1.96 -5.03
N ILE A 72 -5.38 -3.06 -5.03
CA ILE A 72 -5.30 -4.16 -5.99
C ILE A 72 -6.66 -4.28 -6.67
N ASP A 73 -6.68 -4.20 -8.00
CA ASP A 73 -7.92 -4.26 -8.80
C ASP A 73 -8.99 -3.26 -8.37
N GLY A 74 -8.55 -2.05 -8.00
CA GLY A 74 -9.41 -0.97 -7.53
C GLY A 74 -9.89 -1.10 -6.09
N ASN A 75 -9.63 -2.21 -5.42
CA ASN A 75 -9.99 -2.43 -4.02
C ASN A 75 -8.82 -2.05 -3.11
N GLU A 76 -9.11 -1.31 -2.03
CA GLU A 76 -8.11 -0.99 -1.01
C GLU A 76 -7.60 -2.28 -0.35
N LEU A 77 -6.27 -2.44 -0.31
CA LEU A 77 -5.61 -3.55 0.35
C LEU A 77 -5.13 -3.16 1.74
N VAL A 78 -4.45 -2.03 1.85
CA VAL A 78 -3.88 -1.54 3.11
C VAL A 78 -3.61 -0.05 3.03
N SER A 79 -3.80 0.62 4.16
CA SER A 79 -3.36 1.99 4.39
C SER A 79 -2.57 2.09 5.69
N TYR A 80 -1.56 2.95 5.71
CA TYR A 80 -0.61 3.05 6.81
C TYR A 80 0.14 4.39 6.80
N GLN A 81 0.77 4.71 7.91
CA GLN A 81 1.66 5.88 8.00
C GLN A 81 2.91 5.64 7.14
N TRP A 82 3.13 6.46 6.12
CA TRP A 82 4.19 6.22 5.13
C TRP A 82 5.57 6.16 5.79
N SER A 83 5.90 7.15 6.63
CA SER A 83 7.22 7.32 7.26
C SER A 83 7.68 6.12 8.10
N LYS A 84 6.75 5.26 8.52
CA LYS A 84 7.03 4.02 9.26
C LYS A 84 7.69 2.94 8.40
N GLY A 85 7.68 3.12 7.08
CA GLY A 85 8.30 2.20 6.13
C GLY A 85 7.63 0.84 6.09
N SER A 86 8.27 -0.15 5.46
CA SER A 86 7.69 -1.48 5.30
C SER A 86 7.36 -2.19 6.62
N PHE A 87 8.15 -1.97 7.67
CA PHE A 87 8.08 -2.76 8.91
C PHE A 87 7.60 -2.01 10.16
N GLY A 88 7.17 -0.74 10.03
CA GLY A 88 6.56 -0.03 11.17
C GLY A 88 7.54 0.74 12.07
N THR A 89 8.83 0.72 11.76
CA THR A 89 9.90 1.24 12.64
C THR A 89 10.64 2.44 12.06
N GLY A 90 10.34 2.83 10.81
CA GLY A 90 10.96 3.96 10.13
C GLY A 90 10.51 5.32 10.65
N THR A 91 11.20 6.36 10.17
CA THR A 91 10.82 7.77 10.37
C THR A 91 11.03 8.61 9.09
N THR A 92 11.26 7.98 7.94
CA THR A 92 11.67 8.69 6.72
C THR A 92 10.45 9.10 5.90
N LEU A 93 10.17 10.40 5.81
CA LEU A 93 9.05 10.95 5.04
C LEU A 93 9.51 11.43 3.67
N LYS A 94 9.69 10.49 2.72
CA LYS A 94 10.15 10.76 1.35
C LYS A 94 9.70 9.65 0.41
N LEU A 95 9.49 9.93 -0.88
CA LEU A 95 9.27 8.94 -1.93
C LEU A 95 10.36 9.10 -2.99
N ASP A 96 11.25 8.11 -3.14
CA ASP A 96 12.46 8.23 -3.95
C ASP A 96 12.44 7.43 -5.23
N ALA A 97 12.00 6.17 -5.15
CA ALA A 97 12.08 5.27 -6.29
C ALA A 97 11.08 4.13 -6.18
N ILE A 98 10.76 3.55 -7.33
CA ILE A 98 10.18 2.21 -7.44
C ILE A 98 11.27 1.26 -7.92
N ASN A 99 11.32 0.07 -7.34
CA ASN A 99 12.30 -0.95 -7.70
C ASN A 99 11.59 -2.21 -8.19
N PHE A 100 11.75 -2.48 -9.48
CA PHE A 100 11.28 -3.69 -10.13
C PHE A 100 12.36 -4.77 -10.11
N TYR A 101 12.59 -5.36 -8.94
CA TYR A 101 13.58 -6.41 -8.74
C TYR A 101 12.95 -7.80 -8.73
N ALA A 102 13.58 -8.79 -9.38
CA ALA A 102 13.09 -10.17 -9.39
C ALA A 102 13.65 -10.96 -8.18
N TRP A 103 12.96 -10.93 -7.03
CA TRP A 103 13.30 -11.70 -5.82
C TRP A 103 12.46 -12.99 -5.72
N ASP A 104 13.01 -14.08 -5.14
CA ASP A 104 12.30 -15.37 -5.02
C ASP A 104 11.64 -15.66 -3.67
N GLY A 105 11.77 -14.74 -2.72
CA GLY A 105 11.11 -14.89 -1.44
C GLY A 105 11.71 -15.98 -0.55
N THR A 106 12.98 -16.38 -0.75
CA THR A 106 13.72 -17.25 0.17
C THR A 106 13.79 -16.71 1.63
N SER A 107 13.37 -15.47 1.84
CA SER A 107 13.18 -14.78 3.13
C SER A 107 11.75 -14.22 3.36
N SER A 108 10.77 -14.53 2.51
CA SER A 108 9.34 -14.13 2.60
C SER A 108 8.51 -15.23 3.28
N PRO A 109 7.28 -15.01 3.79
CA PRO A 109 6.57 -15.96 4.65
C PRO A 109 6.31 -17.37 4.07
N THR A 110 6.54 -17.59 2.77
CA THR A 110 7.35 -18.67 2.15
C THR A 110 6.82 -19.03 0.76
N PRO A 111 7.72 -19.20 -0.24
CA PRO A 111 7.85 -20.57 -0.76
C PRO A 111 9.28 -21.01 -1.15
N ASN A 112 9.58 -22.26 -0.81
CA ASN A 112 10.52 -23.13 -1.52
C ASN A 112 9.99 -23.32 -2.94
N THR A 113 10.73 -22.85 -3.94
CA THR A 113 10.19 -22.56 -5.27
C THR A 113 9.79 -23.77 -6.09
N GLY A 114 10.21 -25.00 -5.76
CA GLY A 114 9.75 -26.22 -6.45
C GLY A 114 9.82 -26.18 -7.99
N GLY A 115 10.64 -25.29 -8.58
CA GLY A 115 10.69 -25.02 -10.03
C GLY A 115 10.07 -23.71 -10.54
N SER A 116 9.53 -22.82 -9.69
CA SER A 116 8.98 -21.52 -10.11
C SER A 116 10.08 -20.53 -10.48
N THR A 117 9.92 -19.84 -11.61
CA THR A 117 10.89 -18.86 -12.15
C THR A 117 10.58 -17.44 -11.63
N LYS A 118 11.56 -16.54 -11.54
CA LYS A 118 11.31 -15.15 -11.13
C LYS A 118 10.99 -14.31 -12.36
N GLY A 119 9.96 -13.48 -12.30
CA GLY A 119 9.68 -12.55 -13.40
C GLY A 119 8.23 -12.12 -13.48
N TYR A 120 8.05 -10.95 -14.07
CA TYR A 120 6.75 -10.31 -14.26
C TYR A 120 6.86 -9.22 -15.31
N TYR A 121 5.70 -8.76 -15.78
CA TYR A 121 5.55 -7.70 -16.73
C TYR A 121 4.81 -6.53 -16.09
N VAL A 122 5.24 -5.32 -16.44
CA VAL A 122 4.57 -4.07 -16.09
C VAL A 122 4.22 -3.40 -17.40
N ASP A 123 2.99 -2.90 -17.48
CA ASP A 123 2.49 -2.11 -18.59
C ASP A 123 1.55 -1.04 -18.03
N ASP A 124 1.27 -0.01 -18.82
CA ASP A 124 0.48 1.17 -18.43
C ASP A 124 0.99 1.85 -17.14
N LEU A 125 2.31 1.98 -17.00
CA LEU A 125 2.92 2.63 -15.84
C LEU A 125 2.66 4.15 -15.87
N LEU A 126 1.88 4.62 -14.90
CA LEU A 126 1.65 6.04 -14.65
C LEU A 126 2.29 6.43 -13.31
N TYR A 127 3.11 7.48 -13.34
CA TYR A 127 3.55 8.20 -12.15
C TYR A 127 3.17 9.66 -12.33
N GLU A 128 2.34 10.16 -11.43
CA GLU A 128 1.84 11.53 -11.47
C GLU A 128 1.75 12.09 -10.05
N GLN A 129 1.90 13.40 -9.97
CA GLN A 129 1.50 14.14 -8.79
C GLN A 129 0.01 14.47 -8.94
N VAL A 130 -0.77 14.11 -7.93
CA VAL A 130 -2.18 14.46 -7.84
C VAL A 130 -2.38 15.50 -6.74
N THR A 131 -3.40 16.34 -6.87
CA THR A 131 -3.80 17.26 -5.80
C THR A 131 -4.64 16.50 -4.79
N ALA A 132 -4.19 16.48 -3.53
CA ALA A 132 -4.99 15.95 -2.44
C ALA A 132 -6.32 16.73 -2.32
N PRO A 133 -7.44 16.08 -1.96
CA PRO A 133 -8.65 16.80 -1.59
C PRO A 133 -8.37 17.78 -0.45
N ASN A 134 -9.11 18.89 -0.40
CA ASN A 134 -9.04 19.80 0.75
C ASN A 134 -9.45 19.04 2.03
N GLU A 135 -8.89 19.42 3.17
CA GLU A 135 -9.18 18.76 4.44
C GLU A 135 -10.66 18.92 4.87
N PRO A 136 -11.30 17.87 5.44
CA PRO A 136 -12.58 18.03 6.11
C PRO A 136 -12.42 18.87 7.39
N LEU A 137 -13.40 19.72 7.68
CA LEU A 137 -13.34 20.63 8.82
C LEU A 137 -14.37 20.27 9.90
N ASN A 138 -14.19 20.81 11.10
CA ASN A 138 -15.17 20.74 12.19
C ASN A 138 -15.59 19.32 12.57
N LEU A 139 -14.64 18.38 12.66
CA LEU A 139 -14.92 17.04 13.18
C LEU A 139 -15.49 17.13 14.59
N THR A 140 -16.70 16.61 14.79
CA THR A 140 -17.35 16.48 16.08
C THR A 140 -17.69 15.01 16.35
N ALA A 141 -17.73 14.66 17.63
CA ALA A 141 -18.11 13.33 18.10
C ALA A 141 -19.09 13.49 19.28
N VAL A 142 -20.25 12.84 19.19
CA VAL A 142 -21.30 12.87 20.21
C VAL A 142 -21.59 11.45 20.67
N ILE A 143 -21.59 11.22 21.98
CA ILE A 143 -21.94 9.91 22.55
C ILE A 143 -23.44 9.68 22.38
N ASN A 144 -23.81 8.56 21.76
CA ASN A 144 -25.18 8.16 21.54
C ASN A 144 -25.39 6.74 22.06
N GLY A 145 -25.62 6.62 23.38
CA GLY A 145 -25.74 5.32 24.04
C GLY A 145 -24.43 4.53 24.02
N ALA A 146 -24.43 3.40 23.30
CA ALA A 146 -23.24 2.57 23.11
C ALA A 146 -22.40 2.99 21.89
N ASP A 147 -22.92 3.91 21.07
CA ASP A 147 -22.31 4.36 19.82
C ASP A 147 -21.74 5.78 19.96
N VAL A 148 -20.94 6.17 18.97
CA VAL A 148 -20.43 7.54 18.82
C VAL A 148 -20.82 8.05 17.45
N ASP A 149 -21.66 9.07 17.41
CA ASP A 149 -22.00 9.77 16.19
C ASP A 149 -20.90 10.76 15.84
N VAL A 150 -20.25 10.56 14.70
CA VAL A 150 -19.23 11.45 14.17
C VAL A 150 -19.80 12.27 13.01
N SER A 151 -19.46 13.55 12.96
CA SER A 151 -19.86 14.43 11.86
C SER A 151 -18.76 15.44 11.54
N TRP A 152 -18.69 15.89 10.30
CA TRP A 152 -17.72 16.87 9.83
C TRP A 152 -18.33 17.72 8.71
N THR A 153 -17.68 18.84 8.41
CA THR A 153 -17.96 19.66 7.24
C THR A 153 -17.17 19.11 6.05
N ALA A 154 -17.87 18.67 5.01
CA ALA A 154 -17.24 18.20 3.78
C ALA A 154 -16.48 19.34 3.07
N PRO A 155 -15.27 19.07 2.54
CA PRO A 155 -14.52 20.03 1.75
C PRO A 155 -15.15 20.23 0.36
N THR A 156 -14.73 21.28 -0.35
CA THR A 156 -15.10 21.53 -1.76
C THR A 156 -13.83 21.59 -2.63
N PRO A 157 -13.73 20.83 -3.73
CA PRO A 157 -14.68 19.79 -4.16
C PRO A 157 -14.73 18.63 -3.15
N ALA A 158 -15.86 17.91 -3.12
CA ALA A 158 -16.02 16.75 -2.25
C ALA A 158 -15.05 15.63 -2.67
N PRO A 159 -14.45 14.90 -1.71
CA PRO A 159 -13.58 13.79 -2.01
C PRO A 159 -14.40 12.57 -2.45
N THR A 160 -13.72 11.57 -3.01
CA THR A 160 -14.36 10.30 -3.38
C THR A 160 -14.63 9.38 -2.20
N SER A 161 -13.92 9.58 -1.08
CA SER A 161 -14.01 8.76 0.12
C SER A 161 -13.45 9.51 1.33
N TYR A 162 -13.83 9.08 2.52
CA TYR A 162 -13.25 9.47 3.81
C TYR A 162 -12.71 8.24 4.54
N SER A 163 -11.61 8.42 5.26
CA SER A 163 -11.08 7.41 6.19
C SER A 163 -11.16 7.94 7.62
N LEU A 164 -11.82 7.20 8.51
CA LEU A 164 -11.89 7.54 9.93
C LEU A 164 -10.85 6.74 10.70
N MET A 165 -9.96 7.44 11.42
CA MET A 165 -8.88 6.84 12.19
C MET A 165 -9.05 7.05 13.69
N ARG A 166 -8.60 6.07 14.48
CA ARG A 166 -8.46 6.18 15.94
C ARG A 166 -7.18 5.49 16.37
N ASN A 167 -6.36 6.17 17.16
CA ASN A 167 -5.09 5.65 17.67
C ASN A 167 -4.16 5.10 16.55
N GLY A 168 -4.14 5.77 15.40
CA GLY A 168 -3.32 5.39 14.24
C GLY A 168 -3.86 4.21 13.42
N ALA A 169 -5.03 3.65 13.76
CA ALA A 169 -5.68 2.61 12.98
C ALA A 169 -6.94 3.15 12.28
N ILE A 170 -7.16 2.75 11.03
CA ILE A 170 -8.41 3.03 10.31
C ILE A 170 -9.51 2.15 10.87
N ILE A 171 -10.66 2.75 11.17
CA ILE A 171 -11.86 2.07 11.66
C ILE A 171 -12.86 1.86 10.55
N THR A 172 -12.99 2.83 9.64
CA THR A 172 -13.91 2.74 8.51
C THR A 172 -13.47 3.63 7.36
N ASN A 173 -13.84 3.22 6.15
CA ASN A 173 -13.83 4.04 4.95
C ASN A 173 -15.29 4.27 4.51
N THR A 174 -15.66 5.50 4.12
CA THR A 174 -17.03 5.86 3.73
C THR A 174 -17.06 6.72 2.48
#